data_AF-A0A2N8MSN9-F1
#
_entry.id   AF-A0A2N8MSN9-F1
#
_cell.length_a   1.000
_cell.length_b   1.000
_cell.length_c   1.000
_cell.angle_alpha   90.00
_cell.angle_beta   90.00
_cell.angle_gamma   90.00
#
_symmetry.space_group_name_H-M   'P 1'
#
loop_
_entity.id
_entity.type
_entity.pdbx_description
1 polymer ?
#
loop_
_entity_poly.entity_id
_entity_poly.type
_entity_poly.pdbx_seq_one_letter_code
_entity_poly.pdbx_strand_id
1 'polypeptide(L)'
;MKGLLLRLSAVDADAEAAVRVIAYFDELVARQARLSDLVRATASLVDCVAGLSRDGLPAPLRFTPDGERAADAVAEPASADLGEPPGKVWLERAGSPGPLDDLVLERFAMAARVLGRAEPGGSAPQLADPALVELLLGERAAEEDRARALRLLGLDAGRPVRVVAVGTEDERDPGVAAVGLLARGGSLPRLHVAAVGEVAAVLMQPRDDSAVASLRSALADRARERDTSGGVRVGVGDAVPGLEARRSWLQARLAERFAVPAVEPVVVHGDLGSLTLLAEVPVARLREQDDVRALDTLAATPTGAADVAALEAFCRTGSLRQAAVALHRHHSSVSARLAHVEDALGWRLDEPGDRFRARLALLARRLAQRG
;
A
#
# COMPACT_ATOMS: atom_id res chain seq x y z
N MET A 1 -18.02 19.40 58.60
CA MET A 1 -18.54 19.75 57.26
C MET A 1 -17.57 20.58 56.39
N LYS A 2 -16.75 21.51 56.93
CA LYS A 2 -15.80 22.32 56.11
C LYS A 2 -14.73 21.51 55.34
N GLY A 3 -14.19 20.42 55.92
CA GLY A 3 -13.16 19.59 55.26
C GLY A 3 -13.67 18.75 54.08
N LEU A 4 -14.97 18.46 54.03
CA LEU A 4 -15.59 17.68 52.94
C LEU A 4 -15.89 18.57 51.73
N LEU A 5 -16.28 19.84 51.96
CA LEU A 5 -16.44 20.84 50.90
C LEU A 5 -15.12 21.26 50.27
N LEU A 6 -14.03 21.34 51.04
CA LEU A 6 -12.68 21.59 50.52
C LEU A 6 -12.16 20.41 49.67
N ARG A 7 -12.48 19.17 50.04
CA ARG A 7 -12.15 17.99 49.23
C ARG A 7 -13.02 17.88 47.98
N LEU A 8 -14.32 18.20 48.06
CA LEU A 8 -15.19 18.22 46.87
C LEU A 8 -14.77 19.31 45.90
N SER A 9 -14.48 20.52 46.39
CA SER A 9 -14.01 21.63 45.54
C SER A 9 -12.62 21.38 44.95
N ALA A 10 -11.73 20.70 45.66
CA ALA A 10 -10.45 20.25 45.10
C ALA A 10 -10.65 19.17 44.03
N VAL A 11 -11.54 18.18 44.26
CA VAL A 11 -11.88 17.14 43.28
C VAL A 11 -12.58 17.73 42.06
N ASP A 12 -13.48 18.69 42.24
CA ASP A 12 -14.15 19.39 41.14
C ASP A 12 -13.16 20.24 40.35
N ALA A 13 -12.21 20.91 41.01
CA ALA A 13 -11.15 21.68 40.35
C ALA A 13 -10.17 20.78 39.57
N ASP A 14 -9.79 19.63 40.13
CA ASP A 14 -8.91 18.65 39.47
C ASP A 14 -9.62 17.98 38.30
N ALA A 15 -10.92 17.66 38.44
CA ALA A 15 -11.74 17.12 37.35
C ALA A 15 -11.95 18.15 36.23
N GLU A 16 -12.20 19.41 36.58
CA GLU A 16 -12.32 20.50 35.61
C GLU A 16 -10.98 20.74 34.88
N ALA A 17 -9.86 20.67 35.60
CA ALA A 17 -8.52 20.75 35.01
C ALA A 17 -8.24 19.56 34.07
N ALA A 18 -8.62 18.34 34.46
CA ALA A 18 -8.50 17.15 33.60
C ALA A 18 -9.31 17.29 32.31
N VAL A 19 -10.55 17.77 32.39
CA VAL A 19 -11.40 18.02 31.19
C VAL A 19 -10.76 19.08 30.29
N ARG A 20 -10.18 20.14 30.85
CA ARG A 20 -9.45 21.15 30.07
C ARG A 20 -8.24 20.58 29.34
N VAL A 21 -7.45 19.72 29.97
CA VAL A 21 -6.31 19.03 29.34
C VAL A 21 -6.80 18.17 28.17
N ILE A 22 -7.88 17.41 28.35
CA ILE A 22 -8.46 16.58 27.28
C ILE A 22 -8.90 17.45 26.11
N ALA A 23 -9.69 18.50 26.38
CA ALA A 23 -10.18 19.42 25.35
C ALA A 23 -9.03 20.11 24.59
N TYR A 24 -7.94 20.45 25.28
CA TYR A 24 -6.76 21.07 24.67
C TYR A 24 -6.09 20.15 23.61
N PHE A 25 -5.89 18.87 23.95
CA PHE A 25 -5.35 17.89 23.00
C PHE A 25 -6.35 17.54 21.90
N ASP A 26 -7.64 17.45 22.21
CA ASP A 26 -8.67 17.22 21.20
C ASP A 26 -8.71 18.37 20.18
N GLU A 27 -8.51 19.63 20.60
CA GLU A 27 -8.42 20.77 19.69
C GLU A 27 -7.17 20.72 18.81
N LEU A 28 -6.02 20.31 19.35
CA LEU A 28 -4.78 20.07 18.59
C LEU A 28 -4.98 19.00 17.51
N VAL A 29 -5.69 17.92 17.85
CA VAL A 29 -6.02 16.83 16.93
C VAL A 29 -7.04 17.28 15.89
N ALA A 30 -8.11 17.98 16.30
CA ALA A 30 -9.17 18.46 15.42
C ALA A 30 -8.63 19.40 14.33
N ARG A 31 -7.67 20.27 14.68
CA ARG A 31 -7.02 21.18 13.72
C ARG A 31 -5.87 20.57 12.92
N GLN A 32 -5.58 19.28 13.10
CA GLN A 32 -4.48 18.57 12.43
C GLN A 32 -3.11 19.25 12.64
N ALA A 33 -2.81 19.62 13.90
CA ALA A 33 -1.55 20.30 14.24
C ALA A 33 -0.32 19.45 13.87
N ARG A 34 0.79 20.11 13.49
CA ARG A 34 2.06 19.42 13.26
C ARG A 34 2.60 18.87 14.59
N LEU A 35 3.40 17.81 14.55
CA LEU A 35 4.05 17.23 15.73
C LEU A 35 4.95 18.23 16.44
N SER A 36 5.61 19.14 15.70
CA SER A 36 6.37 20.23 16.31
C SER A 36 5.49 21.18 17.13
N ASP A 37 4.28 21.45 16.63
CA ASP A 37 3.32 22.36 17.27
C ASP A 37 2.68 21.68 18.47
N LEU A 38 2.39 20.38 18.36
CA LEU A 38 1.96 19.54 19.48
C LEU A 38 2.98 19.55 20.62
N VAL A 39 4.26 19.26 20.33
CA VAL A 39 5.30 19.19 21.38
C VAL A 39 5.51 20.57 22.03
N ARG A 40 5.51 21.64 21.24
CA ARG A 40 5.58 23.04 21.72
C ARG A 40 4.39 23.40 22.60
N ALA A 41 3.18 23.07 22.15
CA ALA A 41 1.95 23.29 22.89
C ALA A 41 1.94 22.54 24.21
N THR A 42 2.40 21.28 24.22
CA THR A 42 2.56 20.50 25.45
C THR A 42 3.55 21.16 26.39
N ALA A 43 4.74 21.56 25.92
CA ALA A 43 5.76 22.22 26.76
C ALA A 43 5.22 23.50 27.43
N SER A 44 4.45 24.30 26.68
CA SER A 44 3.79 25.49 27.22
C SER A 44 2.68 25.15 28.22
N LEU A 45 1.88 24.10 27.98
CA LEU A 45 0.80 23.66 28.86
C LEU A 45 1.31 23.19 30.23
N VAL A 46 2.42 22.44 30.25
CA VAL A 46 2.97 21.83 31.48
C VAL A 46 4.06 22.65 32.16
N ASP A 47 4.45 23.77 31.56
CA ASP A 47 5.52 24.66 32.01
C ASP A 47 6.85 23.93 32.29
N CYS A 48 7.19 22.94 31.45
CA CYS A 48 8.50 22.30 31.42
C CYS A 48 8.87 21.83 30.00
N VAL A 49 10.10 21.33 29.82
CA VAL A 49 10.51 20.81 28.51
C VAL A 49 9.70 19.56 28.20
N ALA A 50 9.10 19.52 27.01
CA ALA A 50 8.42 18.33 26.49
C ALA A 50 9.14 17.79 25.26
N GLY A 51 9.09 16.48 25.07
CA GLY A 51 9.73 15.83 23.94
C GLY A 51 8.97 14.65 23.35
N LEU A 52 9.32 14.37 22.10
CA LEU A 52 8.78 13.29 21.28
C LEU A 52 9.91 12.68 20.43
N SER A 53 10.02 11.36 20.47
CA SER A 53 10.86 10.59 19.54
C SER A 53 10.04 9.43 19.02
N ARG A 54 10.14 9.17 17.73
CA ARG A 54 9.47 8.04 17.10
C ARG A 54 10.20 7.64 15.84
N ASP A 55 9.97 6.41 15.42
CA ASP A 55 10.44 5.93 14.15
C ASP A 55 9.81 6.75 13.01
N GLY A 56 10.67 7.19 12.10
CA GLY A 56 10.34 8.09 10.99
C GLY A 56 10.69 9.57 11.20
N LEU A 57 11.01 10.01 12.43
CA LEU A 57 11.58 11.35 12.65
C LEU A 57 13.12 11.28 12.60
N PRO A 58 13.81 12.19 11.87
CA PRO A 58 15.27 12.16 11.74
C PRO A 58 15.99 12.53 13.05
N ALA A 59 15.31 13.24 13.95
CA ALA A 59 15.80 13.57 15.27
C ALA A 59 14.61 13.78 16.22
N PRO A 60 14.79 13.59 17.54
CA PRO A 60 13.76 13.90 18.51
C PRO A 60 13.35 15.38 18.48
N LEU A 61 12.06 15.63 18.67
CA LEU A 61 11.51 16.97 18.90
C LEU A 61 11.55 17.24 20.40
N ARG A 62 12.13 18.37 20.79
CA ARG A 62 12.20 18.84 22.17
C ARG A 62 12.05 20.35 22.19
N PHE A 63 11.13 20.84 23.00
CA PHE A 63 10.86 22.28 23.12
C PHE A 63 10.78 22.70 24.59
N THR A 64 11.30 23.88 24.89
CA THR A 64 11.13 24.57 26.18
C THR A 64 9.71 25.15 26.29
N PRO A 65 9.28 25.57 27.50
CA PRO A 65 7.98 26.24 27.69
C PRO A 65 7.81 27.51 26.85
N ASP A 66 8.92 28.22 26.61
CA ASP A 66 8.98 29.41 25.75
C ASP A 66 8.86 29.09 24.25
N GLY A 67 8.85 27.79 23.90
CA GLY A 67 8.77 27.30 22.53
C GLY A 67 10.12 27.23 21.79
N GLU A 68 11.23 27.50 22.47
CA GLU A 68 12.55 27.34 21.85
C GLU A 68 12.95 25.87 21.79
N ARG A 69 13.75 25.49 20.79
CA ARG A 69 14.22 24.10 20.68
C ARG A 69 15.24 23.83 21.78
N ALA A 70 14.98 22.84 22.62
CA ALA A 70 15.87 22.55 23.75
C ALA A 70 17.14 21.81 23.29
N ALA A 71 18.30 22.30 23.73
CA ALA A 71 19.60 21.59 23.69
C ALA A 71 19.66 20.53 24.79
N ASP A 72 20.73 19.72 24.87
CA ASP A 72 21.05 18.63 25.82
C ASP A 72 19.92 18.07 26.72
N ALA A 73 19.65 16.77 26.59
CA ALA A 73 18.63 16.07 27.37
C ALA A 73 18.96 15.95 28.85
N VAL A 74 17.95 16.05 29.71
CA VAL A 74 18.04 15.62 31.11
C VAL A 74 18.09 14.09 31.18
N ALA A 75 18.81 13.53 32.15
CA ALA A 75 18.84 12.08 32.39
C ALA A 75 17.48 11.59 32.94
N GLU A 76 16.89 10.61 32.26
CA GLU A 76 15.69 9.84 32.66
C GLU A 76 14.40 10.65 32.92
N PRO A 77 13.80 11.25 31.88
CA PRO A 77 12.53 11.97 32.02
C PRO A 77 11.33 11.01 32.19
N ALA A 78 10.27 11.50 32.85
CA ALA A 78 8.99 10.81 32.91
C ALA A 78 8.43 10.65 31.49
N SER A 79 8.12 9.43 31.08
CA SER A 79 7.80 9.10 29.68
C SER A 79 6.64 8.13 29.55
N ALA A 80 6.01 8.15 28.38
CA ALA A 80 4.98 7.21 27.98
C ALA A 80 5.25 6.70 26.57
N ASP A 81 4.99 5.41 26.35
CA ASP A 81 5.17 4.76 25.06
C ASP A 81 4.05 5.11 24.07
N LEU A 82 4.43 5.30 22.81
CA LEU A 82 3.49 5.53 21.72
C LEU A 82 2.90 4.23 21.16
N GLY A 83 3.44 3.06 21.50
CA GLY A 83 3.02 1.80 20.87
C GLY A 83 3.48 1.72 19.41
N GLU A 84 2.59 1.47 18.45
CA GLU A 84 2.93 1.37 17.02
C GLU A 84 2.50 2.62 16.20
N PRO A 85 3.40 3.23 15.40
CA PRO A 85 4.83 2.92 15.28
C PRO A 85 5.61 3.26 16.55
N PRO A 86 6.71 2.54 16.84
CA PRO A 86 7.49 2.69 18.07
C PRO A 86 8.00 4.11 18.28
N GLY A 87 7.91 4.55 19.53
CA GLY A 87 8.35 5.86 19.97
C GLY A 87 7.89 6.16 21.40
N LYS A 88 8.30 7.31 21.91
CA LYS A 88 8.04 7.78 23.26
C LYS A 88 7.78 9.28 23.28
N VAL A 89 6.93 9.70 24.21
CA VAL A 89 6.78 11.08 24.64
C VAL A 89 7.30 11.23 26.06
N TRP A 90 7.79 12.41 26.43
CA TRP A 90 8.28 12.65 27.79
C TRP A 90 8.17 14.10 28.22
N LEU A 91 8.25 14.30 29.54
CA LEU A 91 8.32 15.60 30.21
C LEU A 91 9.60 15.65 31.07
N GLU A 92 10.39 16.71 30.94
CA GLU A 92 11.62 16.92 31.73
C GLU A 92 11.30 17.88 32.88
N ARG A 93 10.81 17.34 34.00
CA ARG A 93 10.64 18.10 35.25
C ARG A 93 11.89 18.01 36.11
N ALA A 94 12.29 19.12 36.70
CA ALA A 94 13.39 19.17 37.68
C ALA A 94 12.98 18.67 39.09
N GLY A 95 11.71 18.30 39.29
CA GLY A 95 11.14 17.89 40.58
C GLY A 95 10.14 16.74 40.44
N SER A 96 9.33 16.51 41.49
CA SER A 96 8.31 15.45 41.48
C SER A 96 7.27 15.66 40.37
N PRO A 97 6.69 14.57 39.80
CA PRO A 97 5.60 14.67 38.82
C PRO A 97 4.45 15.53 39.35
N GLY A 98 3.90 16.37 38.48
CA GLY A 98 2.69 17.13 38.73
C GLY A 98 1.45 16.23 38.76
N PRO A 99 0.35 16.67 39.40
CA PRO A 99 -0.85 15.85 39.61
C PRO A 99 -1.56 15.40 38.32
N LEU A 100 -1.32 16.09 37.20
CA LEU A 100 -1.91 15.78 35.89
C LEU A 100 -0.90 15.21 34.89
N ASP A 101 0.35 14.97 35.29
CA ASP A 101 1.41 14.58 34.34
C ASP A 101 1.11 13.25 33.66
N ASP A 102 0.56 12.28 34.39
CA ASP A 102 0.17 10.98 33.82
C ASP A 102 -0.92 11.14 32.75
N LEU A 103 -1.93 11.98 33.04
CA LEU A 103 -3.01 12.29 32.07
C LEU A 103 -2.46 13.05 30.86
N VAL A 104 -1.55 14.01 31.08
CA VAL A 104 -0.92 14.75 29.99
C VAL A 104 -0.07 13.82 29.13
N LEU A 105 0.74 12.94 29.72
CA LEU A 105 1.55 11.96 29.00
C LEU A 105 0.66 11.00 28.19
N GLU A 106 -0.44 10.52 28.78
CA GLU A 106 -1.42 9.68 28.08
C GLU A 106 -2.03 10.40 26.89
N ARG A 107 -2.56 11.62 27.10
CA ARG A 107 -3.22 12.41 26.04
C ARG A 107 -2.23 12.88 24.99
N PHE A 108 -1.01 13.24 25.38
CA PHE A 108 0.07 13.58 24.47
C PHE A 108 0.47 12.38 23.61
N ALA A 109 0.59 11.17 24.19
CA ALA A 109 0.88 9.95 23.44
C ALA A 109 -0.26 9.59 22.46
N MET A 110 -1.52 9.76 22.88
CA MET A 110 -2.69 9.59 22.00
C MET A 110 -2.70 10.60 20.85
N ALA A 111 -2.54 11.89 21.15
CA ALA A 111 -2.51 12.96 20.15
C ALA A 111 -1.32 12.79 19.19
N ALA A 112 -0.14 12.46 19.69
CA ALA A 112 1.05 12.20 18.87
C ALA A 112 0.88 10.96 17.98
N ARG A 113 0.15 9.93 18.42
CA ARG A 113 -0.24 8.80 17.57
C ARG A 113 -1.19 9.23 16.46
N VAL A 114 -2.26 9.97 16.80
CA VAL A 114 -3.28 10.38 15.82
C VAL A 114 -2.68 11.36 14.81
N LEU A 115 -2.06 12.43 15.29
CA LEU A 115 -1.37 13.42 14.47
C LEU A 115 -0.16 12.83 13.77
N GLY A 116 0.50 11.84 14.36
CA GLY A 116 1.60 11.14 13.73
C GLY A 116 1.21 10.14 12.64
N ARG A 117 -0.05 9.69 12.62
CA ARG A 117 -0.66 9.02 11.45
C ARG A 117 -1.06 10.04 10.39
N ALA A 118 -1.44 11.23 10.84
CA ALA A 118 -1.90 12.31 10.00
C ALA A 118 -0.79 13.26 9.51
N GLU A 119 0.44 13.18 10.05
CA GLU A 119 1.55 14.11 9.81
C GLU A 119 1.76 14.27 8.31
N PRO A 120 1.24 15.36 7.76
CA PRO A 120 1.33 15.65 6.36
C PRO A 120 2.67 16.34 6.19
N GLY A 121 3.70 15.56 5.89
CA GLY A 121 4.73 16.05 5.00
C GLY A 121 4.04 16.36 3.67
N GLY A 122 3.55 17.60 3.52
CA GLY A 122 2.67 18.04 2.42
C GLY A 122 3.12 17.48 1.06
N SER A 123 2.22 16.93 0.25
CA SER A 123 0.80 17.25 0.11
C SER A 123 -0.09 16.01 0.29
N ALA A 124 -1.41 16.17 0.47
CA ALA A 124 -2.38 15.19 -0.07
C ALA A 124 -1.80 14.65 -1.38
N PRO A 125 -1.68 13.31 -1.60
CA PRO A 125 -0.75 12.73 -2.56
C PRO A 125 -0.66 13.69 -3.71
N GLN A 126 0.41 14.49 -3.77
CA GLN A 126 0.48 15.53 -4.77
C GLN A 126 0.42 14.65 -6.00
N LEU A 127 -0.73 14.65 -6.69
CA LEU A 127 -0.84 14.01 -7.97
C LEU A 127 0.28 14.73 -8.66
N ALA A 128 1.40 14.03 -8.79
CA ALA A 128 2.55 14.54 -9.50
C ALA A 128 1.97 15.13 -10.76
N ASP A 129 2.44 16.30 -11.18
CA ASP A 129 2.02 16.80 -12.48
C ASP A 129 2.07 15.61 -13.45
N PRO A 130 0.92 15.09 -13.93
CA PRO A 130 0.90 13.80 -14.60
C PRO A 130 1.81 13.85 -15.82
N ALA A 131 1.98 15.04 -16.39
CA ALA A 131 2.91 15.34 -17.45
C ALA A 131 4.38 15.05 -17.09
N LEU A 132 4.84 15.24 -15.85
CA LEU A 132 6.20 14.91 -15.44
C LEU A 132 6.42 13.39 -15.34
N VAL A 133 5.42 12.64 -14.86
CA VAL A 133 5.49 11.18 -14.83
C VAL A 133 5.43 10.62 -16.26
N GLU A 134 4.51 11.14 -17.08
CA GLU A 134 4.43 10.80 -18.50
C GLU A 134 5.73 11.13 -19.25
N LEU A 135 6.35 12.28 -18.98
CA LEU A 135 7.64 12.67 -19.55
C LEU A 135 8.75 11.71 -19.13
N LEU A 136 8.81 11.34 -17.84
CA LEU A 136 9.80 10.40 -17.33
C LEU A 136 9.67 9.01 -17.97
N LEU A 137 8.43 8.54 -18.18
CA LEU A 137 8.13 7.20 -18.68
C LEU A 137 7.99 7.13 -20.20
N GLY A 138 7.87 8.28 -20.86
CA GLY A 138 7.64 8.40 -22.30
C GLY A 138 8.77 7.79 -23.12
N GLU A 139 8.46 7.24 -24.29
CA GLU A 139 9.46 6.61 -25.16
C GLU A 139 10.44 7.62 -25.76
N ARG A 140 9.92 8.76 -26.21
CA ARG A 140 10.67 9.75 -27.01
C ARG A 140 11.26 10.89 -26.19
N ALA A 141 11.16 10.82 -24.86
CA ALA A 141 11.70 11.85 -23.99
C ALA A 141 13.23 11.83 -24.01
N ALA A 142 13.84 13.00 -24.23
CA ALA A 142 15.28 13.20 -24.15
C ALA A 142 15.78 12.93 -22.71
N GLU A 143 17.04 12.53 -22.57
CA GLU A 143 17.61 12.19 -21.26
C GLU A 143 17.63 13.40 -20.33
N GLU A 144 17.90 14.60 -20.87
CA GLU A 144 17.90 15.85 -20.12
C GLU A 144 16.52 16.19 -19.57
N ASP A 145 15.47 15.94 -20.37
CA ASP A 145 14.09 16.15 -19.97
C ASP A 145 13.66 15.16 -18.88
N ARG A 146 14.10 13.89 -18.97
CA ARG A 146 13.89 12.90 -17.90
C ARG A 146 14.62 13.28 -16.62
N ALA A 147 15.87 13.73 -16.72
CA ALA A 147 16.66 14.18 -15.58
C ALA A 147 16.01 15.41 -14.91
N ARG A 148 15.45 16.33 -15.71
CA ARG A 148 14.65 17.45 -15.21
C ARG A 148 13.37 16.97 -14.54
N ALA A 149 12.64 16.04 -15.15
CA ALA A 149 11.42 15.47 -14.59
C ALA A 149 11.67 14.80 -13.23
N LEU A 150 12.71 13.97 -13.10
CA LEU A 150 13.11 13.35 -11.84
C LEU A 150 13.33 14.38 -10.73
N ARG A 151 14.05 15.47 -11.04
CA ARG A 151 14.32 16.56 -10.08
C ARG A 151 13.05 17.32 -9.71
N LEU A 152 12.17 17.60 -10.66
CA LEU A 152 10.89 18.30 -10.42
C LEU A 152 9.90 17.43 -9.63
N LEU A 153 9.96 16.11 -9.81
CA LEU A 153 9.26 15.12 -8.98
C LEU A 153 9.90 14.98 -7.58
N GLY A 154 11.05 15.62 -7.31
CA GLY A 154 11.73 15.54 -6.02
C GLY A 154 12.18 14.12 -5.66
N LEU A 155 12.44 13.28 -6.67
CA LEU A 155 13.01 11.95 -6.50
C LEU A 155 14.51 12.07 -6.24
N ASP A 156 15.02 11.33 -5.25
CA ASP A 156 16.43 11.32 -4.90
C ASP A 156 17.25 10.63 -6.00
N ALA A 157 18.19 11.35 -6.62
CA ALA A 157 19.00 10.83 -7.72
C ALA A 157 19.93 9.67 -7.32
N GLY A 158 20.29 9.56 -6.03
CA GLY A 158 21.15 8.49 -5.52
C GLY A 158 20.38 7.21 -5.16
N ARG A 159 19.05 7.23 -5.21
CA ARG A 159 18.21 6.10 -4.81
C ARG A 159 17.50 5.48 -6.01
N PRO A 160 17.41 4.14 -6.07
CA PRO A 160 16.69 3.48 -7.14
C PRO A 160 15.20 3.84 -7.10
N VAL A 161 14.62 3.91 -8.28
CA VAL A 161 13.19 4.08 -8.51
C VAL A 161 12.62 2.73 -8.92
N ARG A 162 11.41 2.44 -8.45
CA ARG A 162 10.60 1.32 -8.90
C ARG A 162 9.27 1.86 -9.41
N VAL A 163 8.77 1.29 -10.50
CA VAL A 163 7.46 1.64 -11.05
C VAL A 163 6.49 0.50 -10.78
N VAL A 164 5.28 0.86 -10.37
CA VAL A 164 4.16 -0.06 -10.20
C VAL A 164 3.09 0.30 -11.22
N ALA A 165 2.61 -0.70 -11.95
CA ALA A 165 1.52 -0.60 -12.91
C ALA A 165 0.24 -1.09 -12.24
N VAL A 166 -0.79 -0.25 -12.22
CA VAL A 166 -2.09 -0.56 -11.62
C VAL A 166 -3.16 -0.54 -12.70
N GLY A 167 -3.73 -1.70 -13.00
CA GLY A 167 -4.88 -1.85 -13.89
C GLY A 167 -6.14 -2.23 -13.13
N THR A 168 -7.28 -1.98 -13.73
CA THR A 168 -8.61 -2.33 -13.22
C THR A 168 -9.31 -3.29 -14.19
N GLU A 169 -10.17 -4.18 -13.67
CA GLU A 169 -11.08 -5.01 -14.50
C GLU A 169 -12.41 -4.33 -14.80
N ASP A 170 -12.73 -3.25 -14.08
CA ASP A 170 -13.94 -2.46 -14.29
C ASP A 170 -13.60 -1.13 -14.96
N GLU A 171 -14.60 -0.39 -15.44
CA GLU A 171 -14.50 1.01 -15.96
C GLU A 171 -14.04 2.05 -14.89
N ARG A 172 -13.51 1.59 -13.75
CA ARG A 172 -12.94 2.46 -12.72
C ARG A 172 -11.62 3.04 -13.20
N ASP A 173 -11.46 4.33 -12.92
CA ASP A 173 -10.23 5.07 -13.17
C ASP A 173 -9.03 4.39 -12.49
N PRO A 174 -7.99 3.99 -13.24
CA PRO A 174 -6.85 3.27 -12.70
C PRO A 174 -6.00 4.14 -11.77
N GLY A 175 -5.98 5.48 -11.97
CA GLY A 175 -5.32 6.43 -11.09
C GLY A 175 -6.01 6.50 -9.73
N VAL A 176 -7.35 6.55 -9.70
CA VAL A 176 -8.13 6.48 -8.45
C VAL A 176 -7.91 5.14 -7.74
N ALA A 177 -7.87 4.04 -8.49
CA ALA A 177 -7.57 2.73 -7.93
C ALA A 177 -6.15 2.66 -7.32
N ALA A 178 -5.15 3.23 -7.99
CA ALA A 178 -3.78 3.32 -7.52
C ALA A 178 -3.66 4.16 -6.24
N VAL A 179 -4.25 5.35 -6.23
CA VAL A 179 -4.26 6.23 -5.04
C VAL A 179 -4.96 5.53 -3.87
N GLY A 180 -6.12 4.90 -4.12
CA GLY A 180 -6.87 4.18 -3.08
C GLY A 180 -6.16 2.92 -2.55
N LEU A 181 -5.35 2.24 -3.37
CA LEU A 181 -4.50 1.13 -2.94
C LEU A 181 -3.39 1.63 -2.01
N LEU A 182 -2.76 2.72 -2.41
CA LEU A 182 -1.57 3.23 -1.75
C LEU A 182 -1.91 3.99 -0.45
N ALA A 183 -2.99 4.78 -0.42
CA ALA A 183 -3.44 5.50 0.76
C ALA A 183 -3.67 4.61 2.00
N ARG A 184 -3.78 3.28 1.81
CA ARG A 184 -4.00 2.29 2.85
C ARG A 184 -2.73 1.52 3.26
N GLY A 185 -1.64 1.64 2.51
CA GLY A 185 -0.40 0.86 2.67
C GLY A 185 0.58 1.35 3.75
N GLY A 186 0.15 2.18 4.71
CA GLY A 186 1.04 2.79 5.70
C GLY A 186 1.70 4.10 5.23
N SER A 187 2.73 4.57 5.95
CA SER A 187 3.41 5.86 5.67
C SER A 187 3.92 5.92 4.24
N LEU A 188 3.15 6.59 3.39
CA LEU A 188 3.45 6.64 1.98
C LEU A 188 4.73 7.47 1.77
N PRO A 189 5.79 6.91 1.16
CA PRO A 189 6.81 7.76 0.55
C PRO A 189 6.12 8.67 -0.48
N ARG A 190 6.73 9.80 -0.88
CA ARG A 190 6.16 10.66 -1.93
C ARG A 190 5.80 9.81 -3.17
N LEU A 191 4.51 9.61 -3.41
CA LEU A 191 4.00 8.81 -4.52
C LEU A 191 3.68 9.73 -5.67
N HIS A 192 4.17 9.36 -6.84
CA HIS A 192 3.86 10.06 -8.08
C HIS A 192 3.01 9.13 -8.93
N VAL A 193 1.76 9.51 -9.16
CA VAL A 193 0.78 8.70 -9.90
C VAL A 193 0.39 9.44 -11.17
N ALA A 194 0.38 8.72 -12.29
CA ALA A 194 -0.21 9.21 -13.54
C ALA A 194 -0.93 8.08 -14.27
N ALA A 195 -2.08 8.38 -14.87
CA ALA A 195 -2.75 7.46 -15.79
C ALA A 195 -2.01 7.48 -17.14
N VAL A 196 -1.58 6.32 -17.61
CA VAL A 196 -0.87 6.16 -18.88
C VAL A 196 -1.65 5.16 -19.74
N GLY A 197 -2.66 5.68 -20.45
CA GLY A 197 -3.69 4.85 -21.09
C GLY A 197 -4.58 4.16 -20.04
N GLU A 198 -4.83 2.87 -20.21
CA GLU A 198 -5.70 2.06 -19.33
C GLU A 198 -5.06 1.63 -18.00
N VAL A 199 -3.83 2.07 -17.73
CA VAL A 199 -3.03 1.63 -16.57
C VAL A 199 -2.43 2.84 -15.88
N ALA A 200 -2.50 2.90 -14.56
CA ALA A 200 -1.82 3.93 -13.78
C ALA A 200 -0.38 3.51 -13.47
N ALA A 201 0.55 4.43 -13.70
CA ALA A 201 1.93 4.32 -13.27
C ALA A 201 2.09 4.97 -11.89
N VAL A 202 2.75 4.27 -10.98
CA VAL A 202 3.09 4.75 -9.65
C VAL A 202 4.61 4.68 -9.50
N LEU A 203 5.27 5.83 -9.31
CA LEU A 203 6.69 5.87 -8.99
C LEU A 203 6.89 5.79 -7.48
N MET A 204 7.81 4.91 -7.06
CA MET A 204 8.22 4.78 -5.67
C MET A 204 9.74 4.68 -5.54
N GLN A 205 10.28 5.24 -4.46
CA GLN A 205 11.66 4.98 -4.02
C GLN A 205 11.63 4.08 -2.79
N PRO A 206 11.72 2.75 -2.96
CA PRO A 206 11.65 1.82 -1.85
C PRO A 206 12.72 2.17 -0.80
N ARG A 207 12.34 2.18 0.47
CA ARG A 207 13.29 2.34 1.59
C ARG A 207 13.99 1.02 1.90
N ASP A 208 13.30 -0.08 1.62
CA ASP A 208 13.71 -1.47 1.77
C ASP A 208 12.89 -2.35 0.79
N ASP A 209 13.10 -3.67 0.83
CA ASP A 209 12.37 -4.64 -0.01
C ASP A 209 10.92 -4.91 0.45
N SER A 210 10.42 -4.20 1.47
CA SER A 210 9.07 -4.43 2.02
C SER A 210 7.94 -3.91 1.13
N ALA A 211 8.24 -3.06 0.15
CA ALA A 211 7.28 -2.43 -0.77
C ALA A 211 6.26 -3.42 -1.37
N VAL A 212 6.72 -4.57 -1.84
CA VAL A 212 5.86 -5.60 -2.43
C VAL A 212 4.96 -6.25 -1.37
N ALA A 213 5.50 -6.49 -0.17
CA ALA A 213 4.74 -7.04 0.95
C ALA A 213 3.64 -6.06 1.40
N SER A 214 3.94 -4.77 1.48
CA SER A 214 2.95 -3.72 1.79
C SER A 214 1.82 -3.66 0.75
N LEU A 215 2.15 -3.73 -0.55
CA LEU A 215 1.15 -3.79 -1.62
C LEU A 215 0.24 -5.02 -1.50
N ARG A 216 0.83 -6.19 -1.23
CA ARG A 216 0.07 -7.43 -1.01
C ARG A 216 -0.86 -7.32 0.20
N SER A 217 -0.38 -6.75 1.31
CA SER A 217 -1.20 -6.52 2.51
C SER A 217 -2.37 -5.58 2.21
N ALA A 218 -2.11 -4.44 1.57
CA ALA A 218 -3.14 -3.45 1.25
C ALA A 218 -4.25 -4.02 0.33
N LEU A 219 -3.90 -4.89 -0.62
CA LEU A 219 -4.86 -5.60 -1.45
C LEU A 219 -5.66 -6.65 -0.66
N ALA A 220 -5.00 -7.40 0.22
CA ALA A 220 -5.66 -8.39 1.06
C ALA A 220 -6.66 -7.74 2.04
N ASP A 221 -6.30 -6.59 2.63
CA ASP A 221 -7.19 -5.81 3.49
C ASP A 221 -8.39 -5.28 2.68
N ARG A 222 -8.15 -4.76 1.48
CA ARG A 222 -9.21 -4.29 0.57
C ARG A 222 -10.17 -5.39 0.15
N ALA A 223 -9.67 -6.60 -0.09
CA ALA A 223 -10.49 -7.75 -0.45
C ALA A 223 -11.40 -8.20 0.72
N ARG A 224 -10.96 -8.03 1.98
CA ARG A 224 -11.78 -8.33 3.17
C ARG A 224 -12.89 -7.30 3.41
N GLU A 225 -12.65 -6.03 3.06
CA GLU A 225 -13.61 -4.94 3.29
C GLU A 225 -14.70 -4.82 2.23
N ARG A 226 -14.41 -5.18 0.97
CA ARG A 226 -15.37 -5.06 -0.14
C ARG A 226 -15.75 -6.45 -0.65
N ASP A 227 -16.90 -6.94 -0.22
CA ASP A 227 -17.50 -8.18 -0.72
C ASP A 227 -18.04 -8.07 -2.16
N THR A 228 -17.62 -7.10 -2.99
CA THR A 228 -17.82 -7.09 -4.46
C THR A 228 -17.16 -5.90 -5.19
N SER A 229 -16.78 -6.17 -6.44
CA SER A 229 -16.62 -5.23 -7.58
C SER A 229 -15.48 -4.22 -7.46
N GLY A 230 -14.25 -4.73 -7.44
CA GLY A 230 -13.71 -5.31 -8.67
C GLY A 230 -12.18 -5.30 -8.72
N GLY A 231 -11.66 -6.08 -9.65
CA GLY A 231 -10.29 -6.55 -9.60
C GLY A 231 -9.26 -5.47 -9.90
N VAL A 232 -8.36 -5.22 -8.94
CA VAL A 232 -7.13 -4.45 -9.18
C VAL A 232 -6.03 -5.44 -9.55
N ARG A 233 -5.34 -5.14 -10.65
CA ARG A 233 -4.14 -5.86 -11.11
C ARG A 233 -2.94 -4.97 -10.88
N VAL A 234 -1.90 -5.54 -10.30
CA VAL A 234 -0.68 -4.83 -9.94
C VAL A 234 0.51 -5.56 -10.52
N GLY A 235 1.23 -4.86 -11.39
CA GLY A 235 2.54 -5.29 -11.87
C GLY A 235 3.63 -4.45 -11.23
N VAL A 236 4.72 -5.08 -10.83
CA VAL A 236 5.83 -4.40 -10.15
C VAL A 236 7.10 -4.60 -10.97
N GLY A 237 7.69 -3.51 -11.44
CA GLY A 237 8.98 -3.53 -12.13
C GLY A 237 10.15 -3.71 -11.17
N ASP A 238 11.36 -3.87 -11.73
CA ASP A 238 12.56 -3.95 -10.93
C ASP A 238 12.94 -2.56 -10.36
N ALA A 239 13.76 -2.54 -9.30
CA ALA A 239 14.35 -1.31 -8.81
C ALA A 239 15.53 -0.91 -9.72
N VAL A 240 15.50 0.30 -10.28
CA VAL A 240 16.44 0.76 -11.30
C VAL A 240 16.92 2.18 -11.02
N PRO A 241 18.06 2.62 -11.57
CA PRO A 241 18.45 4.03 -11.53
C PRO A 241 17.34 4.94 -12.05
N GLY A 242 17.21 6.16 -11.53
CA GLY A 242 16.09 7.05 -11.85
C GLY A 242 15.89 7.29 -13.36
N LEU A 243 16.96 7.45 -14.13
CA LEU A 243 16.90 7.63 -15.58
C LEU A 243 16.38 6.40 -16.34
N GLU A 244 16.48 5.22 -15.72
CA GLU A 244 15.97 3.95 -16.26
C GLU A 244 14.52 3.66 -15.82
N ALA A 245 13.82 4.62 -15.19
CA ALA A 245 12.44 4.44 -14.72
C ALA A 245 11.49 3.90 -15.81
N ARG A 246 11.70 4.25 -17.09
CA ARG A 246 10.96 3.67 -18.21
C ARG A 246 11.13 2.15 -18.32
N ARG A 247 12.32 1.60 -18.07
CA ARG A 247 12.54 0.14 -18.05
C ARG A 247 11.67 -0.51 -16.99
N SER A 248 11.71 0.01 -15.76
CA SER A 248 10.87 -0.48 -14.66
C SER A 248 9.38 -0.33 -14.97
N TRP A 249 8.96 0.73 -15.67
CA TRP A 249 7.59 0.88 -16.16
C TRP A 249 7.17 -0.19 -17.17
N LEU A 250 8.00 -0.47 -18.19
CA LEU A 250 7.70 -1.51 -19.17
C LEU A 250 7.61 -2.90 -18.52
N GLN A 251 8.52 -3.19 -17.58
CA GLN A 251 8.51 -4.40 -16.77
C GLN A 251 7.23 -4.51 -15.92
N ALA A 252 6.84 -3.41 -15.25
CA ALA A 252 5.63 -3.35 -14.44
C ALA A 252 4.37 -3.57 -15.29
N ARG A 253 4.25 -2.93 -16.46
CA ARG A 253 3.13 -3.16 -17.39
C ARG A 253 3.07 -4.59 -17.87
N LEU A 254 4.21 -5.18 -18.21
CA LEU A 254 4.28 -6.58 -18.62
C LEU A 254 3.78 -7.48 -17.47
N ALA A 255 4.27 -7.27 -16.25
CA ALA A 255 3.88 -8.04 -15.08
C ALA A 255 2.39 -7.90 -14.73
N GLU A 256 1.83 -6.69 -14.86
CA GLU A 256 0.41 -6.41 -14.61
C GLU A 256 -0.51 -7.28 -15.49
N ARG A 257 -0.10 -7.53 -16.74
CA ARG A 257 -0.85 -8.40 -17.67
C ARG A 257 -0.92 -9.85 -17.21
N PHE A 258 -0.02 -10.30 -16.34
CA PHE A 258 -0.06 -11.65 -15.76
C PHE A 258 -0.95 -11.75 -14.51
N ALA A 259 -1.20 -10.64 -13.81
CA ALA A 259 -1.87 -10.62 -12.51
C ALA A 259 -3.33 -11.06 -12.55
N VAL A 260 -3.80 -11.80 -11.55
CA VAL A 260 -5.19 -12.25 -11.44
C VAL A 260 -5.81 -11.64 -10.19
N PRO A 261 -6.74 -10.66 -10.28
CA PRO A 261 -7.12 -9.87 -9.11
C PRO A 261 -7.60 -10.64 -7.88
N ALA A 262 -8.38 -11.71 -8.08
CA ALA A 262 -8.92 -12.50 -6.97
C ALA A 262 -7.92 -13.50 -6.38
N VAL A 263 -6.78 -13.71 -7.03
CA VAL A 263 -5.92 -14.89 -6.84
C VAL A 263 -4.46 -14.51 -6.63
N GLU A 264 -3.93 -13.73 -7.55
CA GLU A 264 -2.54 -13.26 -7.59
C GLU A 264 -2.56 -11.82 -8.12
N PRO A 265 -3.09 -10.87 -7.32
CA PRO A 265 -3.28 -9.50 -7.79
C PRO A 265 -1.96 -8.73 -7.95
N VAL A 266 -0.87 -9.20 -7.35
CA VAL A 266 0.46 -8.57 -7.43
C VAL A 266 1.44 -9.53 -8.08
N VAL A 267 1.97 -9.15 -9.24
CA VAL A 267 3.04 -9.89 -9.95
C VAL A 267 4.28 -9.01 -10.00
N VAL A 268 5.42 -9.56 -9.59
CA VAL A 268 6.72 -8.90 -9.70
C VAL A 268 7.41 -9.38 -10.96
N HIS A 269 7.92 -8.46 -11.77
CA HIS A 269 8.57 -8.76 -13.03
C HIS A 269 9.74 -9.75 -12.87
N GLY A 270 10.62 -9.52 -11.88
CA GLY A 270 11.75 -10.39 -11.58
C GLY A 270 11.38 -11.85 -11.28
N ASP A 271 10.15 -12.11 -10.84
CA ASP A 271 9.66 -13.46 -10.51
C ASP A 271 9.16 -14.24 -11.75
N LEU A 272 8.94 -13.56 -12.89
CA LEU A 272 8.35 -14.18 -14.09
C LEU A 272 9.33 -15.04 -14.89
N GLY A 273 10.63 -14.75 -14.83
CA GLY A 273 11.65 -15.47 -15.57
C GLY A 273 11.32 -15.57 -17.08
N SER A 274 11.35 -16.79 -17.63
CA SER A 274 11.09 -17.05 -19.05
C SER A 274 9.65 -16.81 -19.50
N LEU A 275 8.70 -16.62 -18.57
CA LEU A 275 7.32 -16.29 -18.93
C LEU A 275 7.20 -14.91 -19.58
N THR A 276 8.16 -14.02 -19.34
CA THR A 276 8.23 -12.69 -19.95
C THR A 276 8.24 -12.76 -21.49
N LEU A 277 8.90 -13.77 -22.06
CA LEU A 277 8.97 -14.01 -23.51
C LEU A 277 7.60 -14.25 -24.14
N LEU A 278 6.64 -14.82 -23.39
CA LEU A 278 5.28 -15.02 -23.90
C LEU A 278 4.56 -13.69 -24.14
N ALA A 279 4.87 -12.66 -23.35
CA ALA A 279 4.27 -11.33 -23.49
C ALA A 279 4.83 -10.54 -24.68
N GLU A 280 5.93 -10.97 -25.28
CA GLU A 280 6.49 -10.43 -26.53
C GLU A 280 5.75 -10.92 -27.78
N VAL A 281 5.00 -12.03 -27.66
CA VAL A 281 4.20 -12.55 -28.77
C VAL A 281 3.07 -11.55 -29.09
N PRO A 282 2.90 -11.13 -30.36
CA PRO A 282 1.83 -10.21 -30.74
C PRO A 282 0.45 -10.73 -30.33
N VAL A 283 -0.37 -9.84 -29.78
CA VAL A 283 -1.70 -10.18 -29.25
C VAL A 283 -2.60 -10.83 -30.29
N ALA A 284 -2.55 -10.37 -31.54
CA ALA A 284 -3.29 -11.00 -32.65
C ALA A 284 -2.89 -12.48 -32.82
N ARG A 285 -1.60 -12.80 -32.73
CA ARG A 285 -1.09 -14.17 -32.84
C ARG A 285 -1.50 -15.02 -31.64
N LEU A 286 -1.55 -14.45 -30.43
CA LEU A 286 -2.06 -15.17 -29.26
C LEU A 286 -3.55 -15.50 -29.42
N ARG A 287 -4.36 -14.57 -29.93
CA ARG A 287 -5.80 -14.79 -30.21
C ARG A 287 -6.05 -15.82 -31.31
N GLU A 288 -5.10 -15.99 -32.23
CA GLU A 288 -5.19 -16.95 -33.33
C GLU A 288 -4.77 -18.36 -32.94
N GLN A 289 -4.08 -18.53 -31.80
CA GLN A 289 -3.59 -19.82 -31.36
C GLN A 289 -4.75 -20.76 -30.97
N ASP A 290 -4.66 -22.02 -31.41
CA ASP A 290 -5.77 -22.98 -31.32
C ASP A 290 -6.23 -23.26 -29.88
N ASP A 291 -5.31 -23.42 -28.91
CA ASP A 291 -5.67 -23.66 -27.51
C ASP A 291 -6.35 -22.45 -26.88
N VAL A 292 -5.92 -21.23 -27.22
CA VAL A 292 -6.57 -19.99 -26.77
C VAL A 292 -7.99 -19.91 -27.33
N ARG A 293 -8.18 -20.18 -28.63
CA ARG A 293 -9.50 -20.21 -29.26
C ARG A 293 -10.41 -21.29 -28.68
N ALA A 294 -9.86 -22.47 -28.38
CA ALA A 294 -10.61 -23.56 -27.78
C ALA A 294 -11.06 -23.19 -26.35
N LEU A 295 -10.18 -22.57 -25.55
CA LEU A 295 -10.53 -22.04 -24.23
C LEU A 295 -11.58 -20.92 -24.29
N ASP A 296 -11.50 -20.01 -25.26
CA ASP A 296 -12.51 -18.96 -25.44
C ASP A 296 -13.85 -19.54 -25.90
N THR A 297 -13.85 -20.53 -26.78
CA THR A 297 -15.05 -21.25 -27.21
C THR A 297 -15.70 -21.98 -26.04
N LEU A 298 -14.90 -22.67 -25.21
CA LEU A 298 -15.38 -23.30 -23.99
C LEU A 298 -15.96 -22.26 -23.03
N ALA A 299 -15.22 -21.17 -22.76
CA ALA A 299 -15.64 -20.11 -21.85
C ALA A 299 -16.97 -19.45 -22.24
N ALA A 300 -17.31 -19.41 -23.53
CA ALA A 300 -18.56 -18.85 -24.04
C ALA A 300 -19.80 -19.75 -23.80
N THR A 301 -19.62 -21.00 -23.37
CA THR A 301 -20.74 -21.89 -23.03
C THR A 301 -21.36 -21.50 -21.66
N PRO A 302 -22.63 -21.86 -21.39
CA PRO A 302 -23.32 -21.47 -20.15
C PRO A 302 -22.59 -21.87 -18.85
N THR A 303 -21.84 -22.98 -18.85
CA THR A 303 -21.08 -23.45 -17.70
C THR A 303 -19.57 -23.22 -17.82
N GLY A 304 -19.09 -22.87 -19.01
CA GLY A 304 -17.68 -22.95 -19.36
C GLY A 304 -16.80 -21.90 -18.71
N ALA A 305 -17.32 -20.73 -18.38
CA ALA A 305 -16.57 -19.75 -17.58
C ALA A 305 -16.13 -20.34 -16.22
N ALA A 306 -17.00 -21.14 -15.59
CA ALA A 306 -16.68 -21.81 -14.34
C ALA A 306 -15.82 -23.07 -14.55
N ASP A 307 -15.83 -23.67 -15.74
CA ASP A 307 -14.93 -24.78 -16.10
C ASP A 307 -13.50 -24.27 -16.32
N VAL A 308 -13.34 -23.15 -17.02
CA VAL A 308 -12.04 -22.46 -17.16
C VAL A 308 -11.52 -21.99 -15.81
N ALA A 309 -12.37 -21.47 -14.93
CA ALA A 309 -11.97 -21.11 -13.56
C ALA A 309 -11.50 -22.33 -12.74
N ALA A 310 -12.15 -23.50 -12.92
CA ALA A 310 -11.72 -24.75 -12.30
C ALA A 310 -10.35 -25.20 -12.83
N LEU A 311 -10.12 -25.11 -14.14
CA LEU A 311 -8.83 -25.38 -14.78
C LEU A 311 -7.73 -24.45 -14.25
N GLU A 312 -7.97 -23.13 -14.18
CA GLU A 312 -7.01 -22.17 -13.64
C GLU A 312 -6.65 -22.47 -12.18
N ALA A 313 -7.64 -22.78 -11.33
CA ALA A 313 -7.41 -23.15 -9.94
C ALA A 313 -6.60 -24.45 -9.82
N PHE A 314 -6.88 -25.44 -10.67
CA PHE A 314 -6.16 -26.71 -10.69
C PHE A 314 -4.72 -26.55 -11.17
N CYS A 315 -4.48 -25.88 -12.30
CA CYS A 315 -3.13 -25.63 -12.84
C CYS A 315 -2.24 -24.84 -11.88
N ARG A 316 -2.83 -23.95 -11.07
CA ARG A 316 -2.13 -23.16 -10.06
C ARG A 316 -1.78 -23.97 -8.81
N THR A 317 -2.72 -24.76 -8.30
CA THR A 317 -2.56 -25.48 -7.02
C THR A 317 -1.95 -26.87 -7.17
N GLY A 318 -2.07 -27.48 -8.35
CA GLY A 318 -1.67 -28.86 -8.61
C GLY A 318 -2.52 -29.90 -7.88
N SER A 319 -3.63 -29.50 -7.24
CA SER A 319 -4.45 -30.38 -6.41
C SER A 319 -5.94 -30.05 -6.52
N LEU A 320 -6.77 -31.07 -6.77
CA LEU A 320 -8.23 -30.95 -6.78
C LEU A 320 -8.78 -30.38 -5.47
N ARG A 321 -8.21 -30.82 -4.33
CA ARG A 321 -8.66 -30.39 -3.02
C ARG A 321 -8.36 -28.92 -2.78
N GLN A 322 -7.16 -28.46 -3.13
CA GLN A 322 -6.77 -27.06 -2.97
C GLN A 322 -7.52 -26.16 -3.96
N ALA A 323 -7.73 -26.61 -5.19
CA ALA A 323 -8.56 -25.91 -6.17
C ALA A 323 -10.01 -25.74 -5.68
N ALA A 324 -10.59 -26.78 -5.08
CA ALA A 324 -11.94 -26.73 -4.50
C ALA A 324 -12.05 -25.75 -3.33
N VAL A 325 -11.05 -25.73 -2.44
CA VAL A 325 -10.95 -24.73 -1.36
C VAL A 325 -10.86 -23.32 -1.93
N ALA A 326 -10.00 -23.10 -2.92
CA ALA A 326 -9.81 -21.78 -3.54
C ALA A 326 -11.06 -21.25 -4.27
N LEU A 327 -11.93 -22.15 -4.74
CA LEU A 327 -13.18 -21.80 -5.41
C LEU A 327 -14.41 -21.82 -4.47
N HIS A 328 -14.22 -22.14 -3.19
CA HIS A 328 -15.31 -22.38 -2.23
C HIS A 328 -16.34 -23.41 -2.75
N ARG A 329 -15.84 -24.51 -3.33
CA ARG A 329 -16.66 -25.61 -3.88
C ARG A 329 -16.28 -26.95 -3.27
N HIS A 330 -17.12 -27.96 -3.51
CA HIS A 330 -16.78 -29.35 -3.21
C HIS A 330 -15.81 -29.91 -4.26
N HIS A 331 -14.90 -30.78 -3.81
CA HIS A 331 -13.91 -31.43 -4.68
C HIS A 331 -14.54 -32.21 -5.83
N SER A 332 -15.70 -32.85 -5.60
CA SER A 332 -16.47 -33.57 -6.63
C SER A 332 -16.96 -32.65 -7.74
N SER A 333 -17.39 -31.43 -7.39
CA SER A 333 -17.79 -30.42 -8.37
C SER A 333 -16.61 -29.95 -9.22
N VAL A 334 -15.44 -29.74 -8.62
CA VAL A 334 -14.23 -29.37 -9.37
C VAL A 334 -13.80 -30.51 -10.29
N SER A 335 -13.82 -31.75 -9.80
CA SER A 335 -13.48 -32.94 -10.61
C SER A 335 -14.40 -33.09 -11.82
N ALA A 336 -15.72 -32.93 -11.65
CA ALA A 336 -16.68 -33.03 -12.75
C ALA A 336 -16.45 -31.94 -13.81
N ARG A 337 -16.10 -30.72 -13.38
CA ARG A 337 -15.77 -29.62 -14.30
C ARG A 337 -14.49 -29.87 -15.08
N LEU A 338 -13.45 -30.39 -14.42
CA LEU A 338 -12.21 -30.73 -15.11
C LEU A 338 -12.41 -31.88 -16.11
N ALA A 339 -13.23 -32.88 -15.80
CA ALA A 339 -13.60 -33.91 -16.77
C ALA A 339 -14.28 -33.31 -18.02
N HIS A 340 -15.17 -32.33 -17.84
CA HIS A 340 -15.76 -31.60 -18.97
C HIS A 340 -14.72 -30.81 -19.79
N VAL A 341 -13.72 -30.21 -19.13
CA VAL A 341 -12.60 -29.54 -19.81
C VAL A 341 -11.77 -30.54 -20.62
N GLU A 342 -11.47 -31.70 -20.06
CA GLU A 342 -10.72 -32.79 -20.73
C GLU A 342 -11.49 -33.30 -21.97
N ASP A 343 -12.80 -33.53 -21.84
CA ASP A 343 -13.67 -33.95 -22.95
C ASP A 343 -13.74 -32.88 -24.05
N ALA A 344 -13.84 -31.60 -23.68
CA ALA A 344 -14.01 -30.51 -24.63
C ALA A 344 -12.72 -30.13 -25.37
N LEU A 345 -11.57 -30.20 -24.69
CA LEU A 345 -10.28 -29.74 -25.22
C LEU A 345 -9.37 -30.91 -25.67
N GLY A 346 -9.74 -32.16 -25.35
CA GLY A 346 -8.96 -33.34 -25.65
C GLY A 346 -7.64 -33.42 -24.86
N TRP A 347 -7.56 -32.72 -23.72
CA TRP A 347 -6.40 -32.74 -22.84
C TRP A 347 -6.54 -33.83 -21.78
N ARG A 348 -5.40 -34.33 -21.31
CA ARG A 348 -5.29 -35.26 -20.18
C ARG A 348 -4.56 -34.58 -19.02
N LEU A 349 -5.28 -34.02 -18.06
CA LEU A 349 -4.71 -33.18 -17.01
C LEU A 349 -3.92 -33.98 -15.96
N ASP A 350 -4.06 -35.31 -15.94
CA ASP A 350 -3.19 -36.24 -15.24
C ASP A 350 -1.78 -36.29 -15.84
N GLU A 351 -1.65 -36.07 -17.15
CA GLU A 351 -0.38 -36.03 -17.87
C GLU A 351 0.35 -34.68 -17.67
N PRO A 352 1.64 -34.68 -17.28
CA PRO A 352 2.40 -33.45 -17.05
C PRO A 352 2.48 -32.53 -18.28
N GLY A 353 2.58 -33.11 -19.48
CA GLY A 353 2.69 -32.36 -20.74
C GLY A 353 1.43 -31.56 -21.07
N ASP A 354 0.27 -32.20 -20.99
CA ASP A 354 -1.02 -31.55 -21.23
C ASP A 354 -1.37 -30.55 -20.13
N ARG A 355 -1.00 -30.84 -18.88
CA ARG A 355 -1.13 -29.87 -17.79
C ARG A 355 -0.29 -28.61 -18.01
N PHE A 356 0.93 -28.77 -18.52
CA PHE A 356 1.79 -27.65 -18.89
C PHE A 356 1.21 -26.86 -20.07
N ARG A 357 0.74 -27.55 -21.12
CA ARG A 357 0.06 -26.93 -22.27
C ARG A 357 -1.17 -26.13 -21.83
N ALA A 358 -2.01 -26.70 -20.96
CA ALA A 358 -3.18 -26.01 -20.40
C ALA A 358 -2.78 -24.74 -19.64
N ARG A 359 -1.75 -24.81 -18.78
CA ARG A 359 -1.23 -23.63 -18.06
C ARG A 359 -0.72 -22.56 -19.03
N LEU A 360 0.01 -22.97 -20.08
CA LEU A 360 0.53 -22.03 -21.08
C LEU A 360 -0.60 -21.38 -21.88
N ALA A 361 -1.62 -22.14 -22.27
CA ALA A 361 -2.78 -21.64 -22.99
C ALA A 361 -3.59 -20.64 -22.15
N LEU A 362 -3.77 -20.90 -20.85
CA LEU A 362 -4.40 -19.95 -19.92
C LEU A 362 -3.62 -18.63 -19.80
N LEU A 363 -2.29 -18.69 -19.73
CA LEU A 363 -1.45 -17.50 -19.71
C LEU A 363 -1.52 -16.73 -21.04
N ALA A 364 -1.44 -17.44 -22.17
CA ALA A 364 -1.55 -16.85 -23.50
C ALA A 364 -2.91 -16.16 -23.70
N ARG A 365 -4.00 -16.81 -23.30
CA ARG A 365 -5.36 -16.27 -23.32
C ARG A 365 -5.47 -14.98 -22.51
N ARG A 366 -4.91 -14.97 -21.30
CA ARG A 366 -4.90 -13.78 -20.43
C ARG A 366 -4.12 -12.62 -21.06
N LEU A 367 -2.95 -12.89 -21.62
CA LEU A 367 -2.15 -11.88 -22.32
C LEU A 367 -2.84 -11.34 -23.58
N ALA A 368 -3.61 -12.18 -24.27
CA ALA A 368 -4.40 -11.82 -25.45
C ALA A 368 -5.60 -10.91 -25.13
N GLN A 369 -6.16 -11.02 -23.91
CA GLN A 369 -7.26 -10.18 -23.44
C GLN A 369 -6.79 -8.80 -22.95
N ARG A 370 -5.51 -8.66 -22.61
CA ARG A 370 -4.94 -7.49 -21.89
C ARG A 370 -3.83 -6.77 -22.66
N GLY A 371 -3.78 -6.92 -23.99
CA GLY A 371 -2.76 -6.29 -24.82
C GLY A 371 -3.33 -5.63 -26.05
#